data_AF-A0AAN8EYI9-F1
#
_entry.id   AF-A0AAN8EYI9-F1
#
_cell.length_a   1.000
_cell.length_b   1.000
_cell.length_c   1.000
_cell.angle_alpha   90.00
_cell.angle_beta   90.00
_cell.angle_gamma   90.00
#
_symmetry.space_group_name_H-M   'P 1'
#
loop_
_entity.id
_entity.type
_entity.pdbx_description
1 polymer ?
#
loop_
_entity_poly.entity_id
_entity_poly.type
_entity_poly.pdbx_seq_one_letter_code
_entity_poly.pdbx_strand_id
1 'polypeptide(L)'
;MKFQYLLAAFFAAVVYAAPSNGGNNGEIVGNHDENDSSSSGECKPLLQSCNDNSDCCSDNCLAGFCLVGYNVKTMGSERLPLRQIGIYHNLPDFDSSLKGLTVIITGANGISGFHTMRALLAAPERWSKIYALSRRPPPEQMMGLLTPEQRSKVQHVACDFLESGDKIAQALKEANVTADYIFFYSYLQPKPPPGGAIWSNADELVKVNSALLSNFLDSLPQAGIKPTRFLLQTGAKNYGVHIGRIRTPSCESDPQPKDLQPNFYYPQEELLFKYCKDNGVGWNIIMPAWIIGATNNAQMNALHPFSVYAAVQAHKGEPLTFGGDWNAWQGLSFHSAARLTGFLSEWAVLEDKCKDQRFNAIDDSPFSWDRFFHELTRWFSVEKGVIPPPEDDSKYQEMTGRAGKETPLGYGPPTKIRASFTLSSWAKEEVNQKAWKELMSQSGGKLTHDPFEDIEANFSCGDAAWTTVMLCVNKARILGWTGFVDTMEAVFEMYSEMEQLGMVPAMKVDKPKPHV
;
A
#
# COMPACT_ATOMS: atom_id res chain seq x y z
N MET A 1 -1.87 -11.23 -59.35
CA MET A 1 -1.65 -10.21 -60.41
C MET A 1 -2.31 -8.92 -59.92
N LYS A 2 -1.64 -7.79 -60.09
CA LYS A 2 -1.86 -6.44 -59.49
C LYS A 2 -3.31 -5.90 -59.38
N PHE A 3 -3.51 -5.03 -58.37
CA PHE A 3 -4.17 -3.69 -58.34
C PHE A 3 -5.11 -3.51 -57.13
N GLN A 4 -4.77 -2.76 -56.06
CA GLN A 4 -4.79 -1.29 -55.84
C GLN A 4 -6.19 -0.61 -55.94
N TYR A 5 -6.70 -0.09 -54.80
CA TYR A 5 -7.50 1.14 -54.59
C TYR A 5 -7.57 1.36 -53.04
N LEU A 6 -6.94 2.37 -52.42
CA LEU A 6 -7.39 3.76 -52.14
C LEU A 6 -8.80 3.86 -51.50
N LEU A 7 -9.16 4.77 -50.58
CA LEU A 7 -8.55 5.72 -49.64
C LEU A 7 -9.75 6.46 -48.97
N ALA A 8 -9.66 6.74 -47.67
CA ALA A 8 -10.20 7.92 -46.96
C ALA A 8 -11.70 8.21 -46.72
N ALA A 9 -11.88 8.86 -45.55
CA ALA A 9 -12.91 9.80 -45.05
C ALA A 9 -14.14 9.22 -44.33
N PHE A 10 -14.24 9.31 -42.99
CA PHE A 10 -14.70 10.46 -42.15
C PHE A 10 -16.15 10.90 -42.42
N PHE A 11 -17.06 10.69 -41.44
CA PHE A 11 -17.97 11.73 -40.89
C PHE A 11 -18.64 11.26 -39.59
N ALA A 12 -18.90 12.24 -38.72
CA ALA A 12 -19.40 12.11 -37.35
C ALA A 12 -20.91 12.38 -37.22
N ALA A 13 -21.46 11.93 -36.08
CA ALA A 13 -22.55 12.49 -35.26
C ALA A 13 -23.98 12.62 -35.82
N VAL A 14 -24.95 12.09 -35.05
CA VAL A 14 -26.34 12.55 -35.01
C VAL A 14 -26.79 12.65 -33.55
N VAL A 15 -27.35 13.81 -33.19
CA VAL A 15 -27.97 14.21 -31.91
C VAL A 15 -29.46 14.46 -32.16
N TYR A 16 -30.31 14.02 -31.21
CA TYR A 16 -31.68 14.42 -30.83
C TYR A 16 -32.74 14.84 -31.88
N ALA A 17 -33.95 14.27 -31.77
CA ALA A 17 -35.22 15.01 -31.64
C ALA A 17 -36.45 14.09 -31.40
N ALA A 18 -37.21 14.38 -30.33
CA ALA A 18 -38.68 14.33 -30.26
C ALA A 18 -39.15 15.82 -30.14
N PRO A 19 -40.44 16.24 -30.11
CA PRO A 19 -41.72 15.51 -29.92
C PRO A 19 -42.95 16.05 -30.72
N SER A 20 -44.14 15.41 -30.55
CA SER A 20 -45.51 16.00 -30.65
C SER A 20 -46.58 14.90 -30.52
N ASN A 21 -47.84 15.04 -30.06
CA ASN A 21 -48.56 15.88 -29.10
C ASN A 21 -50.03 15.35 -29.06
N GLY A 22 -50.77 15.57 -27.97
CA GLY A 22 -52.24 15.41 -27.86
C GLY A 22 -52.65 14.52 -26.67
N GLY A 23 -53.47 14.90 -25.69
CA GLY A 23 -54.32 16.07 -25.47
C GLY A 23 -55.71 15.61 -25.01
N ASN A 24 -56.10 15.83 -23.75
CA ASN A 24 -57.48 16.16 -23.37
C ASN A 24 -57.62 16.65 -21.91
N ASN A 25 -58.47 17.66 -21.74
CA ASN A 25 -58.75 18.47 -20.56
C ASN A 25 -59.86 17.90 -19.66
N GLY A 26 -59.91 18.37 -18.40
CA GLY A 26 -61.10 18.33 -17.55
C GLY A 26 -60.87 18.89 -16.14
N GLU A 27 -61.08 20.20 -15.95
CA GLU A 27 -61.27 20.86 -14.64
C GLU A 27 -62.74 20.74 -14.20
N ILE A 28 -63.00 20.41 -12.93
CA ILE A 28 -64.21 20.80 -12.18
C ILE A 28 -63.82 21.14 -10.73
N VAL A 29 -64.31 22.29 -10.27
CA VAL A 29 -64.21 22.89 -8.93
C VAL A 29 -65.28 22.30 -7.99
N GLY A 30 -64.95 22.13 -6.70
CA GLY A 30 -65.95 21.89 -5.65
C GLY A 30 -65.36 21.78 -4.23
N ASN A 31 -65.69 22.76 -3.38
CA ASN A 31 -65.44 22.79 -1.93
C ASN A 31 -66.20 21.67 -1.19
N HIS A 32 -65.60 21.08 -0.16
CA HIS A 32 -66.17 21.00 1.20
C HIS A 32 -65.18 20.44 2.24
N ASP A 33 -65.25 21.03 3.43
CA ASP A 33 -64.57 20.70 4.68
C ASP A 33 -64.81 19.27 5.18
N GLU A 34 -63.82 18.67 5.83
CA GLU A 34 -63.85 18.32 7.27
C GLU A 34 -62.64 17.44 7.67
N ASN A 35 -61.97 17.87 8.75
CA ASN A 35 -61.24 17.11 9.78
C ASN A 35 -60.22 16.02 9.36
N ASP A 36 -58.92 16.30 9.54
CA ASP A 36 -58.19 15.56 10.58
C ASP A 36 -56.92 16.28 11.06
N SER A 37 -56.70 16.18 12.37
CA SER A 37 -55.81 16.96 13.20
C SER A 37 -54.33 16.54 13.17
N SER A 38 -53.43 17.55 13.18
CA SER A 38 -52.14 17.68 13.92
C SER A 38 -51.39 16.39 14.34
N SER A 39 -50.08 16.25 14.16
CA SER A 39 -49.06 17.11 14.78
C SER A 39 -47.64 16.63 14.45
N SER A 40 -46.73 17.60 14.33
CA SER A 40 -45.28 17.48 14.42
C SER A 40 -44.85 16.87 15.76
N GLY A 41 -44.09 15.78 15.74
CA GLY A 41 -43.54 15.15 16.95
C GLY A 41 -42.32 15.90 17.49
N GLU A 42 -42.53 16.75 18.49
CA GLU A 42 -41.48 17.25 19.40
C GLU A 42 -41.10 16.17 20.43
N CYS A 43 -39.80 16.02 20.73
CA CYS A 43 -39.33 15.20 21.86
C CYS A 43 -39.74 15.82 23.20
N LYS A 44 -40.38 15.02 24.08
CA LYS A 44 -40.80 15.45 25.42
C LYS A 44 -39.65 15.45 26.45
N PRO A 45 -39.71 16.28 27.52
CA PRO A 45 -38.66 16.38 28.52
C PRO A 45 -38.63 15.19 29.51
N LEU A 46 -37.48 15.03 30.16
CA LEU A 46 -37.14 13.98 31.15
C LEU A 46 -38.20 13.76 32.25
N LEU A 47 -38.33 12.48 32.64
CA LEU A 47 -39.08 11.90 33.77
C LEU A 47 -40.56 11.51 33.52
N GLN A 48 -40.80 10.63 32.53
CA GLN A 48 -41.99 9.76 32.55
C GLN A 48 -41.58 8.29 32.41
N SER A 49 -42.16 7.44 33.24
CA SER A 49 -42.00 5.98 33.21
C SER A 49 -42.57 5.41 31.91
N CYS A 50 -41.77 4.61 31.18
CA CYS A 50 -42.24 3.92 29.98
C CYS A 50 -43.01 2.65 30.35
N ASN A 51 -44.20 2.45 29.77
CA ASN A 51 -44.84 1.14 29.68
C ASN A 51 -44.31 0.41 28.44
N ASP A 52 -44.30 -0.92 28.49
CA ASP A 52 -43.60 -1.92 27.65
C ASP A 52 -43.80 -1.89 26.11
N ASN A 53 -44.24 -0.79 25.49
CA ASN A 53 -44.51 -0.76 24.03
C ASN A 53 -44.21 0.57 23.33
N SER A 54 -43.12 1.27 23.68
CA SER A 54 -42.61 2.37 22.88
C SER A 54 -41.37 1.96 22.09
N ASP A 55 -41.40 2.14 20.77
CA ASP A 55 -40.31 1.86 19.79
C ASP A 55 -38.98 2.60 20.05
N CYS A 56 -38.82 3.30 21.18
CA CYS A 56 -37.66 4.12 21.52
C CYS A 56 -36.67 3.49 22.53
N CYS A 57 -36.99 2.39 23.22
CA CYS A 57 -36.12 1.83 24.28
C CYS A 57 -35.88 0.31 24.15
N SER A 58 -35.85 -0.24 22.93
CA SER A 58 -35.87 -1.71 22.72
C SER A 58 -34.72 -2.51 23.37
N ASP A 59 -33.61 -1.89 23.80
CA ASP A 59 -32.47 -2.65 24.34
C ASP A 59 -31.86 -2.12 25.66
N ASN A 60 -32.37 -1.06 26.30
CA ASN A 60 -31.71 -0.39 27.45
C ASN A 60 -32.64 -0.01 28.63
N CYS A 61 -33.55 -0.90 29.02
CA CYS A 61 -34.40 -0.70 30.21
C CYS A 61 -33.87 -1.52 31.40
N LEU A 62 -33.35 -0.85 32.43
CA LEU A 62 -33.05 -1.46 33.72
C LEU A 62 -33.90 -0.75 34.80
N ALA A 63 -34.74 -1.50 35.51
CA ALA A 63 -35.60 -1.00 36.59
C ALA A 63 -36.51 0.21 36.21
N GLY A 64 -37.06 0.24 35.00
CA GLY A 64 -38.04 1.25 34.58
C GLY A 64 -37.46 2.62 34.22
N PHE A 65 -36.13 2.75 34.16
CA PHE A 65 -35.45 3.94 33.66
C PHE A 65 -34.78 3.63 32.33
N CYS A 66 -35.09 4.43 31.30
CA CYS A 66 -34.35 4.38 30.03
C CYS A 66 -33.01 5.07 30.29
N LEU A 67 -31.97 4.26 30.48
CA LEU A 67 -30.60 4.75 30.55
C LEU A 67 -30.23 5.18 29.13
N VAL A 68 -30.41 6.46 28.82
CA VAL A 68 -29.59 7.11 27.79
C VAL A 68 -28.19 7.19 28.39
N GLY A 69 -27.52 6.05 28.46
CA GLY A 69 -26.08 6.07 28.41
C GLY A 69 -25.76 6.88 27.18
N TYR A 70 -25.12 8.02 27.36
CA TYR A 70 -24.26 8.59 26.34
C TYR A 70 -23.17 7.51 26.08
N ASN A 71 -23.55 6.44 25.39
CA ASN A 71 -22.66 5.77 24.49
C ASN A 71 -22.38 6.86 23.45
N VAL A 72 -21.36 7.66 23.74
CA VAL A 72 -20.63 8.36 22.70
C VAL A 72 -20.12 7.21 21.83
N LYS A 73 -20.95 6.73 20.91
CA LYS A 73 -20.46 6.04 19.72
C LYS A 73 -19.49 7.07 19.16
N THR A 74 -18.20 6.81 19.34
CA THR A 74 -17.12 7.58 18.73
C THR A 74 -17.57 7.87 17.31
N MET A 75 -17.69 9.15 16.97
CA MET A 75 -18.11 9.51 15.62
C MET A 75 -17.08 8.89 14.67
N GLY A 76 -17.55 8.06 13.74
CA GLY A 76 -16.69 7.52 12.69
C GLY A 76 -16.05 8.66 11.90
N SER A 77 -14.86 8.40 11.37
CA SER A 77 -14.06 9.39 10.63
C SER A 77 -14.81 10.05 9.47
N GLU A 78 -15.84 9.41 8.92
CA GLU A 78 -16.66 9.93 7.83
C GLU A 78 -17.43 11.22 8.17
N ARG A 79 -17.57 11.55 9.47
CA ARG A 79 -18.25 12.78 9.93
C ARG A 79 -17.29 13.91 10.29
N LEU A 80 -15.98 13.64 10.24
CA LEU A 80 -14.96 14.59 10.63
C LEU A 80 -14.37 15.29 9.40
N PRO A 81 -13.85 16.51 9.55
CA PRO A 81 -13.08 17.15 8.49
C PRO A 81 -11.91 16.26 8.06
N LEU A 82 -11.70 16.14 6.76
CA LEU A 82 -10.53 15.46 6.22
C LEU A 82 -9.26 16.26 6.52
N ARG A 83 -8.15 15.57 6.75
CA ARG A 83 -6.83 16.17 6.96
C ARG A 83 -5.96 16.02 5.71
N GLN A 84 -5.03 16.96 5.55
CA GLN A 84 -3.99 16.90 4.52
C GLN A 84 -2.61 16.94 5.20
N ILE A 85 -1.70 16.07 4.76
CA ILE A 85 -0.34 16.00 5.28
C ILE A 85 0.61 15.98 4.08
N GLY A 86 1.25 17.12 3.78
CA GLY A 86 2.12 17.23 2.61
C GLY A 86 1.35 16.92 1.31
N ILE A 87 1.87 15.94 0.55
CA ILE A 87 1.29 15.43 -0.70
C ILE A 87 0.15 14.42 -0.48
N TYR A 88 -0.17 14.06 0.77
CA TYR A 88 -1.22 13.09 1.08
C TYR A 88 -2.52 13.82 1.36
N HIS A 89 -3.51 13.63 0.50
CA HIS A 89 -4.76 14.37 0.46
C HIS A 89 -5.93 13.55 1.00
N ASN A 90 -6.99 14.26 1.42
CA ASN A 90 -8.28 13.67 1.82
C ASN A 90 -8.15 12.53 2.84
N LEU A 91 -7.20 12.62 3.77
CA LEU A 91 -7.01 11.58 4.77
C LEU A 91 -8.16 11.66 5.80
N PRO A 92 -8.78 10.53 6.17
CA PRO A 92 -9.69 10.52 7.31
C PRO A 92 -8.98 10.98 8.58
N ASP A 93 -9.73 11.67 9.45
CA ASP A 93 -9.28 12.06 10.79
C ASP A 93 -10.16 11.39 11.86
N PHE A 94 -9.79 11.55 13.12
CA PHE A 94 -10.43 10.88 14.24
C PHE A 94 -10.80 11.89 15.31
N ASP A 95 -11.73 11.50 16.19
CA ASP A 95 -12.17 12.35 17.28
C ASP A 95 -10.97 12.80 18.13
N SER A 96 -10.90 14.10 18.42
CA SER A 96 -9.78 14.68 19.17
C SER A 96 -9.61 14.11 20.58
N SER A 97 -10.62 13.44 21.15
CA SER A 97 -10.52 12.73 22.43
C SER A 97 -9.67 11.45 22.35
N LEU A 98 -9.46 10.90 21.16
CA LEU A 98 -8.61 9.73 20.94
C LEU A 98 -7.13 10.13 21.06
N LYS A 99 -6.59 10.02 22.28
CA LYS A 99 -5.23 10.43 22.63
C LYS A 99 -4.49 9.36 23.42
N GLY A 100 -3.16 9.47 23.45
CA GLY A 100 -2.35 8.69 24.37
C GLY A 100 -2.07 7.24 23.96
N LEU A 101 -2.48 6.82 22.77
CA LEU A 101 -2.36 5.44 22.29
C LEU A 101 -0.90 5.00 22.16
N THR A 102 -0.68 3.71 22.41
CA THR A 102 0.61 3.03 22.32
C THR A 102 0.57 1.92 21.27
N VAL A 103 1.68 1.71 20.57
CA VAL A 103 1.73 0.79 19.44
C VAL A 103 3.04 0.03 19.34
N ILE A 104 2.97 -1.25 18.99
CA ILE A 104 4.12 -2.03 18.50
C ILE A 104 4.13 -2.01 16.97
N ILE A 105 5.28 -1.67 16.40
CA ILE A 105 5.55 -1.83 14.96
C ILE A 105 6.71 -2.81 14.80
N THR A 106 6.42 -4.01 14.29
CA THR A 106 7.46 -4.98 13.92
C THR A 106 8.00 -4.64 12.54
N GLY A 107 9.32 -4.75 12.35
CA GLY A 107 9.92 -4.39 11.06
C GLY A 107 9.91 -2.89 10.79
N ALA A 108 9.96 -2.06 11.85
CA ALA A 108 10.03 -0.59 11.77
C ALA A 108 11.25 -0.05 11.00
N ASN A 109 12.24 -0.91 10.76
CA ASN A 109 13.39 -0.63 9.92
C ASN A 109 13.09 -0.75 8.42
N GLY A 110 12.07 -1.51 8.02
CA GLY A 110 11.72 -1.76 6.62
C GLY A 110 10.83 -0.68 6.03
N ILE A 111 10.59 -0.76 4.72
CA ILE A 111 9.84 0.24 3.95
C ILE A 111 8.44 0.53 4.50
N SER A 112 7.63 -0.49 4.74
CA SER A 112 6.28 -0.28 5.28
C SER A 112 6.31 0.14 6.75
N GLY A 113 7.09 -0.54 7.60
CA GLY A 113 7.12 -0.26 9.03
C GLY A 113 7.63 1.16 9.35
N PHE A 114 8.68 1.61 8.67
CA PHE A 114 9.22 2.96 8.87
C PHE A 114 8.24 4.04 8.44
N HIS A 115 7.58 3.87 7.29
CA HIS A 115 6.62 4.86 6.79
C HIS A 115 5.28 4.84 7.52
N THR A 116 4.83 3.69 8.03
CA THR A 116 3.71 3.63 8.99
C THR A 116 4.06 4.35 10.28
N MET A 117 5.26 4.15 10.84
CA MET A 117 5.72 4.90 12.00
C MET A 117 5.65 6.43 11.74
N ARG A 118 6.10 6.89 10.57
CA ARG A 118 5.98 8.31 10.16
C ARG A 118 4.53 8.80 10.02
N ALA A 119 3.63 7.96 9.54
CA ALA A 119 2.21 8.27 9.44
C ALA A 119 1.59 8.47 10.83
N LEU A 120 1.85 7.56 11.78
CA LEU A 120 1.37 7.67 13.16
C LEU A 120 1.96 8.89 13.87
N LEU A 121 3.25 9.17 13.67
CA LEU A 121 3.95 10.34 14.22
C LEU A 121 3.47 11.68 13.66
N ALA A 122 2.64 11.69 12.61
CA ALA A 122 1.97 12.90 12.13
C ALA A 122 0.76 13.30 13.00
N ALA A 123 0.32 12.43 13.93
CA ALA A 123 -0.71 12.70 14.92
C ALA A 123 -0.15 12.53 16.36
N PRO A 124 0.75 13.44 16.79
CA PRO A 124 1.52 13.29 18.04
C PRO A 124 0.69 13.19 19.32
N GLU A 125 -0.52 13.76 19.35
CA GLU A 125 -1.41 13.65 20.53
C GLU A 125 -2.13 12.30 20.58
N ARG A 126 -2.40 11.70 19.40
CA ARG A 126 -3.04 10.40 19.26
C ARG A 126 -2.10 9.29 19.68
N TRP A 127 -0.88 9.29 19.15
CA TRP A 127 0.13 8.27 19.41
C TRP A 127 1.22 8.82 20.34
N SER A 128 1.15 8.42 21.60
CA SER A 128 2.10 8.88 22.63
C SER A 128 3.42 8.12 22.58
N LYS A 129 3.39 6.84 22.16
CA LYS A 129 4.54 5.94 22.19
C LYS A 129 4.49 4.91 21.08
N ILE A 130 5.61 4.77 20.36
CA ILE A 130 5.82 3.74 19.34
C ILE A 130 6.99 2.85 19.77
N TYR A 131 6.73 1.56 19.90
CA TYR A 131 7.75 0.54 20.11
C TYR A 131 8.16 -0.04 18.75
N ALA A 132 9.35 0.34 18.28
CA ALA A 132 9.93 -0.13 17.03
C ALA A 132 10.69 -1.44 17.30
N LEU A 133 10.14 -2.58 16.89
CA LEU A 133 10.75 -3.89 17.15
C LEU A 133 11.49 -4.42 15.92
N SER A 134 12.77 -4.71 16.12
CA SER A 134 13.68 -5.25 15.10
C SER A 134 14.99 -5.66 15.75
N ARG A 135 15.78 -6.50 15.07
CA ARG A 135 17.11 -6.94 15.56
C ARG A 135 18.08 -5.79 15.78
N ARG A 136 17.96 -4.71 15.01
CA ARG A 136 18.80 -3.50 15.07
C ARG A 136 17.89 -2.28 15.11
N PRO A 137 18.31 -1.14 15.69
CA PRO A 137 17.53 0.08 15.61
C PRO A 137 17.35 0.56 14.17
N PRO A 138 16.33 1.38 13.87
CA PRO A 138 16.25 2.09 12.60
C PRO A 138 17.53 2.91 12.40
N PRO A 139 18.15 2.89 11.21
CA PRO A 139 19.40 3.62 10.97
C PRO A 139 19.30 5.11 11.28
N GLU A 140 20.39 5.70 11.75
CA GLU A 140 20.43 7.10 12.17
C GLU A 140 19.97 8.06 11.07
N GLN A 141 20.39 7.80 9.82
CA GLN A 141 19.99 8.60 8.65
C GLN A 141 18.48 8.57 8.44
N MET A 142 17.85 7.40 8.61
CA MET A 142 16.39 7.28 8.53
C MET A 142 15.72 8.01 9.69
N MET A 143 16.21 7.85 10.92
CA MET A 143 15.70 8.60 12.08
C MET A 143 15.92 10.12 11.94
N GLY A 144 16.91 10.54 11.14
CA GLY A 144 17.14 11.93 10.74
C GLY A 144 15.98 12.57 10.00
N LEU A 145 15.15 11.78 9.30
CA LEU A 145 13.93 12.24 8.60
C LEU A 145 12.79 12.62 9.55
N LEU A 146 12.92 12.35 10.85
CA LEU A 146 11.95 12.70 11.88
C LEU A 146 12.39 13.98 12.62
N THR A 147 11.44 14.73 13.17
CA THR A 147 11.78 15.82 14.11
C THR A 147 12.29 15.26 15.44
N PRO A 148 13.04 16.03 16.26
CA PRO A 148 13.45 15.60 17.59
C PRO A 148 12.28 15.15 18.48
N GLU A 149 11.15 15.85 18.43
CA GLU A 149 9.95 15.50 19.18
C GLU A 149 9.38 14.15 18.72
N GLN A 150 9.27 13.94 17.41
CA GLN A 150 8.81 12.66 16.86
C GLN A 150 9.75 11.51 17.28
N ARG A 151 11.08 11.73 17.22
CA ARG A 151 12.06 10.74 17.66
C ARG A 151 11.90 10.36 19.13
N SER A 152 11.60 11.31 20.02
CA SER A 152 11.44 11.02 21.45
C SER A 152 10.27 10.07 21.79
N LYS A 153 9.32 9.91 20.86
CA LYS A 153 8.18 8.99 21.01
C LYS A 153 8.50 7.57 20.55
N VAL A 154 9.64 7.36 19.90
CA VAL A 154 10.05 6.06 19.38
C VAL A 154 11.02 5.41 20.36
N GLN A 155 10.69 4.19 20.77
CA GLN A 155 11.59 3.33 21.53
C GLN A 155 11.92 2.11 20.67
N HIS A 156 13.19 1.93 20.34
CA HIS A 156 13.64 0.68 19.76
C HIS A 156 13.66 -0.42 20.82
N VAL A 157 13.15 -1.59 20.46
CA VAL A 157 13.25 -2.81 21.28
C VAL A 157 13.91 -3.88 20.41
N ALA A 158 15.08 -4.33 20.85
CA ALA A 158 15.84 -5.33 20.14
C ALA A 158 15.17 -6.71 20.27
N CYS A 159 14.63 -7.21 19.16
CA CYS A 159 14.00 -8.54 19.11
C CYS A 159 14.40 -9.28 17.84
N ASP A 160 14.76 -10.55 17.98
CA ASP A 160 14.82 -11.50 16.87
C ASP A 160 13.56 -12.38 16.90
N PHE A 161 12.70 -12.25 15.90
CA PHE A 161 11.45 -13.00 15.83
C PHE A 161 11.65 -14.48 15.44
N LEU A 162 12.89 -14.90 15.13
CA LEU A 162 13.22 -16.31 14.96
C LEU A 162 13.61 -17.01 16.27
N GLU A 163 13.81 -16.25 17.35
CA GLU A 163 13.98 -16.80 18.70
C GLU A 163 12.63 -17.28 19.27
N SER A 164 12.68 -18.02 20.38
CA SER A 164 11.48 -18.53 21.04
C SER A 164 10.58 -17.41 21.58
N GLY A 165 9.28 -17.69 21.70
CA GLY A 165 8.29 -16.77 22.27
C GLY A 165 8.71 -16.23 23.65
N ASP A 166 9.27 -17.08 24.51
CA ASP A 166 9.76 -16.71 25.85
C ASP A 166 10.86 -15.64 25.81
N LYS A 167 11.83 -15.76 24.89
CA LYS A 167 12.91 -14.79 24.73
C LYS A 167 12.39 -13.46 24.21
N ILE A 168 11.46 -13.50 23.26
CA ILE A 168 10.80 -12.29 22.74
C ILE A 168 10.00 -11.64 23.88
N ALA A 169 9.24 -12.41 24.65
CA ALA A 169 8.45 -11.92 25.78
C ALA A 169 9.34 -11.30 26.87
N GLN A 170 10.50 -11.90 27.14
CA GLN A 170 11.49 -11.34 28.06
C GLN A 170 11.96 -9.96 27.58
N ALA A 171 12.33 -9.81 26.31
CA ALA A 171 12.75 -8.52 25.76
C ALA A 171 11.65 -7.45 25.86
N LEU A 172 10.38 -7.84 25.61
CA LEU A 172 9.22 -6.94 25.75
C LEU A 172 9.02 -6.49 27.20
N LYS A 173 9.16 -7.39 28.17
CA LYS A 173 9.06 -7.08 29.61
C LYS A 173 10.18 -6.17 30.09
N GLU A 174 11.43 -6.48 29.72
CA GLU A 174 12.61 -5.69 30.09
C GLU A 174 12.51 -4.25 29.55
N ALA A 175 11.92 -4.09 28.37
CA ALA A 175 11.66 -2.79 27.76
C ALA A 175 10.36 -2.10 28.23
N ASN A 176 9.61 -2.70 29.16
CA ASN A 176 8.32 -2.23 29.67
C ASN A 176 7.31 -1.91 28.56
N VAL A 177 7.21 -2.78 27.56
CA VAL A 177 6.32 -2.56 26.42
C VAL A 177 4.86 -2.72 26.83
N THR A 178 4.05 -1.71 26.51
CA THR A 178 2.58 -1.75 26.55
C THR A 178 2.07 -1.37 25.16
N ALA A 179 1.04 -2.05 24.65
CA ALA A 179 0.57 -1.77 23.30
C ALA A 179 -0.94 -1.95 23.17
N ASP A 180 -1.61 -0.88 22.77
CA ASP A 180 -3.03 -0.88 22.40
C ASP A 180 -3.22 -1.47 20.99
N TYR A 181 -2.23 -1.27 20.12
CA TYR A 181 -2.27 -1.70 18.73
C TYR A 181 -0.96 -2.38 18.31
N ILE A 182 -1.05 -3.31 17.37
CA ILE A 182 0.11 -3.98 16.76
C ILE A 182 0.03 -3.86 15.25
N PHE A 183 1.15 -3.49 14.63
CA PHE A 183 1.35 -3.50 13.19
C PHE A 183 2.53 -4.41 12.85
N PHE A 184 2.25 -5.50 12.14
CA PHE A 184 3.25 -6.50 11.78
C PHE A 184 3.72 -6.32 10.34
N TYR A 185 4.94 -5.79 10.18
CA TYR A 185 5.62 -5.60 8.89
C TYR A 185 6.92 -6.40 8.75
N SER A 186 7.27 -7.23 9.74
CA SER A 186 8.45 -8.09 9.68
C SER A 186 8.37 -9.09 8.54
N TYR A 187 9.44 -9.15 7.76
CA TYR A 187 9.59 -10.01 6.60
C TYR A 187 11.04 -10.44 6.46
N LEU A 188 11.25 -11.64 5.92
CA LEU A 188 12.58 -12.15 5.57
C LEU A 188 12.52 -12.82 4.19
N GLN A 189 13.29 -12.28 3.25
CA GLN A 189 13.58 -12.90 1.96
C GLN A 189 14.84 -13.78 2.07
N PRO A 190 14.72 -15.11 2.18
CA PRO A 190 15.88 -16.00 2.08
C PRO A 190 16.50 -15.88 0.68
N LYS A 191 17.82 -16.04 0.57
CA LYS A 191 18.49 -16.02 -0.74
C LYS A 191 17.93 -17.18 -1.59
N PRO A 192 17.51 -16.93 -2.84
CA PRO A 192 17.12 -18.00 -3.74
C PRO A 192 18.35 -18.87 -4.08
N PRO A 193 18.14 -20.12 -4.55
CA PRO A 193 19.21 -20.91 -5.14
C PRO A 193 19.93 -20.14 -6.25
N PRO A 194 21.24 -20.37 -6.49
CA PRO A 194 21.97 -19.70 -7.55
C PRO A 194 21.25 -19.79 -8.90
N GLY A 195 21.02 -18.65 -9.55
CA GLY A 195 20.30 -18.56 -10.83
C GLY A 195 18.76 -18.63 -10.73
N GLY A 196 18.21 -18.79 -9.53
CA GLY A 196 16.77 -18.77 -9.29
C GLY A 196 16.21 -17.34 -9.23
N ALA A 197 15.02 -17.14 -9.80
CA ALA A 197 14.30 -15.87 -9.71
C ALA A 197 13.97 -15.49 -8.26
N ILE A 198 13.74 -14.19 -8.01
CA ILE A 198 13.21 -13.70 -6.74
C ILE A 198 11.89 -14.44 -6.44
N TRP A 199 11.78 -14.98 -5.22
CA TRP A 199 10.67 -15.86 -4.76
C TRP A 199 10.59 -17.29 -5.30
N SER A 200 11.61 -17.79 -6.00
CA SER A 200 11.65 -19.20 -6.45
C SER A 200 11.69 -20.21 -5.29
N ASN A 201 12.19 -19.83 -4.11
CA ASN A 201 12.27 -20.67 -2.92
C ASN A 201 11.02 -20.53 -2.02
N ALA A 202 9.86 -20.92 -2.54
CA ALA A 202 8.56 -20.69 -1.91
C ALA A 202 8.40 -21.37 -0.53
N ASP A 203 8.91 -22.60 -0.36
CA ASP A 203 8.76 -23.35 0.89
C ASP A 203 9.59 -22.74 2.03
N GLU A 204 10.83 -22.32 1.76
CA GLU A 204 11.65 -21.64 2.78
C GLU A 204 11.06 -20.27 3.13
N LEU A 205 10.48 -19.56 2.16
CA LEU A 205 9.72 -18.34 2.40
C LEU A 205 8.55 -18.57 3.36
N VAL A 206 7.78 -19.65 3.15
CA VAL A 206 6.68 -20.07 4.05
C VAL A 206 7.20 -20.36 5.44
N LYS A 207 8.21 -21.22 5.55
CA LYS A 207 8.79 -21.64 6.82
C LYS A 207 9.27 -20.45 7.65
N VAL A 208 10.13 -19.60 7.06
CA VAL A 208 10.76 -18.51 7.81
C VAL A 208 9.74 -17.43 8.18
N ASN A 209 8.89 -16.99 7.25
CA ASN A 209 7.96 -15.89 7.54
C ASN A 209 6.79 -16.33 8.45
N SER A 210 6.38 -17.59 8.40
CA SER A 210 5.41 -18.12 9.37
C SER A 210 6.01 -18.18 10.76
N ALA A 211 7.29 -18.58 10.90
CA ALA A 211 7.99 -18.62 12.18
C ALA A 211 8.10 -17.22 12.84
N LEU A 212 8.41 -16.18 12.05
CA LEU A 212 8.46 -14.80 12.57
C LEU A 212 7.14 -14.41 13.25
N LEU A 213 6.01 -14.71 12.62
CA LEU A 213 4.70 -14.36 13.18
C LEU A 213 4.30 -15.29 14.31
N SER A 214 4.50 -16.61 14.19
CA SER A 214 4.10 -17.58 15.22
C SER A 214 4.83 -17.32 16.55
N ASN A 215 6.14 -17.09 16.49
CA ASN A 215 6.94 -16.84 17.69
C ASN A 215 6.56 -15.50 18.34
N PHE A 216 6.28 -14.48 17.53
CA PHE A 216 5.82 -13.20 18.04
C PHE A 216 4.44 -13.32 18.70
N LEU A 217 3.47 -14.01 18.07
CA LEU A 217 2.15 -14.25 18.65
C LEU A 217 2.23 -15.03 19.97
N ASP A 218 3.10 -16.04 20.06
CA ASP A 218 3.36 -16.83 21.27
C ASP A 218 3.93 -15.96 22.42
N SER A 219 4.71 -14.93 22.08
CA SER A 219 5.30 -14.03 23.07
C SER A 219 4.31 -13.07 23.73
N LEU A 220 3.20 -12.71 23.06
CA LEU A 220 2.30 -11.64 23.52
C LEU A 220 1.59 -11.97 24.84
N PRO A 221 0.94 -13.15 25.01
CA PRO A 221 0.32 -13.52 26.28
C PRO A 221 1.35 -13.63 27.41
N GLN A 222 2.54 -14.14 27.10
CA GLN A 222 3.62 -14.27 28.07
C GLN A 222 4.13 -12.90 28.55
N ALA A 223 4.17 -11.90 27.66
CA ALA A 223 4.49 -10.51 27.96
C ALA A 223 3.35 -9.76 28.67
N GLY A 224 2.15 -10.35 28.78
CA GLY A 224 0.97 -9.68 29.31
C GLY A 224 0.41 -8.61 28.35
N ILE A 225 0.70 -8.72 27.05
CA ILE A 225 0.28 -7.77 26.03
C ILE A 225 -0.94 -8.33 25.28
N LYS A 226 -2.01 -7.56 25.27
CA LYS A 226 -3.24 -7.86 24.52
C LYS A 226 -3.72 -6.60 23.80
N PRO A 227 -3.50 -6.48 22.48
CA PRO A 227 -3.93 -5.30 21.75
C PRO A 227 -5.45 -5.32 21.47
N THR A 228 -6.02 -4.14 21.19
CA THR A 228 -7.37 -4.00 20.63
C THR A 228 -7.42 -4.46 19.18
N ARG A 229 -6.39 -4.11 18.39
CA ARG A 229 -6.22 -4.59 17.01
C ARG A 229 -4.82 -5.11 16.72
N PHE A 230 -4.78 -6.15 15.92
CA PHE A 230 -3.56 -6.65 15.29
C PHE A 230 -3.69 -6.51 13.77
N LEU A 231 -2.85 -5.67 13.17
CA LEU A 231 -2.74 -5.49 11.73
C LEU A 231 -1.56 -6.30 11.18
N LEU A 232 -1.82 -7.08 10.13
CA LEU A 232 -0.80 -7.80 9.35
C LEU A 232 -0.74 -7.20 7.95
N GLN A 233 0.46 -6.89 7.46
CA GLN A 233 0.63 -6.58 6.04
C GLN A 233 0.98 -7.84 5.25
N THR A 234 0.24 -8.08 4.18
CA THR A 234 0.59 -9.08 3.16
C THR A 234 0.94 -8.35 1.85
N GLY A 235 0.15 -8.50 0.80
CA GLY A 235 0.38 -7.81 -0.48
C GLY A 235 -0.33 -8.45 -1.66
N ALA A 236 -0.19 -7.86 -2.85
CA ALA A 236 -0.83 -8.32 -4.08
C ALA A 236 -0.54 -9.79 -4.45
N LYS A 237 0.53 -10.41 -3.93
CA LYS A 237 0.78 -11.85 -4.09
C LYS A 237 -0.32 -12.72 -3.47
N ASN A 238 -1.19 -12.17 -2.61
CA ASN A 238 -2.36 -12.86 -2.07
C ASN A 238 -3.32 -13.33 -3.18
N TYR A 239 -3.29 -12.67 -4.34
CA TYR A 239 -4.08 -13.02 -5.52
C TYR A 239 -3.37 -13.98 -6.50
N GLY A 240 -2.10 -14.28 -6.26
CA GLY A 240 -1.28 -15.10 -7.16
C GLY A 240 -0.74 -14.38 -8.39
N VAL A 241 -0.55 -13.05 -8.33
CA VAL A 241 0.02 -12.24 -9.45
C VAL A 241 1.36 -12.76 -9.99
N HIS A 242 2.12 -13.48 -9.17
CA HIS A 242 3.42 -14.06 -9.50
C HIS A 242 3.33 -15.46 -10.13
N ILE A 243 2.14 -16.07 -10.13
CA ILE A 243 1.88 -17.42 -10.63
C ILE A 243 1.47 -17.38 -12.10
N GLY A 244 0.60 -16.43 -12.47
CA GLY A 244 0.06 -16.31 -13.81
C GLY A 244 -1.16 -15.38 -13.86
N ARG A 245 -2.08 -15.64 -14.78
CA ARG A 245 -3.29 -14.81 -14.96
C ARG A 245 -4.16 -14.80 -13.71
N ILE A 246 -4.65 -13.61 -13.37
CA ILE A 246 -5.52 -13.33 -12.23
C ILE A 246 -6.78 -12.58 -12.68
N ARG A 247 -7.81 -12.55 -11.84
CA ARG A 247 -8.93 -11.60 -12.00
C ARG A 247 -8.41 -10.18 -11.79
N THR A 248 -8.85 -9.28 -12.65
CA THR A 248 -8.35 -7.90 -12.73
C THR A 248 -9.52 -6.92 -12.91
N PRO A 249 -9.65 -5.86 -12.10
CA PRO A 249 -8.80 -5.58 -10.93
C PRO A 249 -8.99 -6.66 -9.85
N SER A 250 -7.94 -6.93 -9.06
CA SER A 250 -8.04 -7.86 -7.93
C SER A 250 -8.83 -7.22 -6.79
N CYS A 251 -9.82 -7.95 -6.28
CA CYS A 251 -10.70 -7.53 -5.21
C CYS A 251 -10.44 -8.35 -3.95
N GLU A 252 -10.66 -7.79 -2.76
CA GLU A 252 -10.45 -8.50 -1.48
C GLU A 252 -11.31 -9.76 -1.31
N SER A 253 -12.37 -9.91 -2.12
CA SER A 253 -13.22 -11.10 -2.18
C SER A 253 -12.67 -12.21 -3.07
N ASP A 254 -11.62 -11.95 -3.86
CA ASP A 254 -11.05 -12.96 -4.75
C ASP A 254 -10.40 -14.10 -3.93
N PRO A 255 -10.56 -15.36 -4.37
CA PRO A 255 -10.05 -16.51 -3.62
C PRO A 255 -8.52 -16.55 -3.65
N GLN A 256 -7.93 -17.00 -2.55
CA GLN A 256 -6.50 -17.30 -2.48
C GLN A 256 -6.21 -18.57 -3.31
N PRO A 257 -5.28 -18.54 -4.27
CA PRO A 257 -4.89 -19.71 -5.06
C PRO A 257 -3.96 -20.66 -4.28
N LYS A 258 -4.45 -21.19 -3.15
CA LYS A 258 -3.66 -21.99 -2.19
C LYS A 258 -3.10 -23.29 -2.79
N ASP A 259 -3.79 -23.83 -3.79
CA ASP A 259 -3.49 -25.10 -4.46
C ASP A 259 -2.42 -24.97 -5.55
N LEU A 260 -2.13 -23.75 -6.04
CA LEU A 260 -1.24 -23.54 -7.18
C LEU A 260 0.24 -23.37 -6.80
N GLN A 261 0.51 -22.71 -5.68
CA GLN A 261 1.86 -22.49 -5.18
C GLN A 261 1.83 -22.09 -3.70
N PRO A 262 2.79 -22.57 -2.88
CA PRO A 262 2.95 -22.10 -1.51
C PRO A 262 3.17 -20.57 -1.45
N ASN A 263 2.43 -19.90 -0.58
CA ASN A 263 2.60 -18.47 -0.29
C ASN A 263 2.46 -18.25 1.22
N PHE A 264 3.47 -17.64 1.81
CA PHE A 264 3.57 -17.46 3.26
C PHE A 264 2.47 -16.55 3.85
N TYR A 265 1.79 -15.75 3.03
CA TYR A 265 0.67 -14.93 3.47
C TYR A 265 -0.46 -15.77 4.07
N TYR A 266 -0.80 -16.90 3.46
CA TYR A 266 -1.96 -17.70 3.89
C TYR A 266 -1.78 -18.31 5.29
N PRO A 267 -0.66 -19.00 5.62
CA PRO A 267 -0.43 -19.47 6.98
C PRO A 267 -0.27 -18.31 7.98
N GLN A 268 0.28 -17.16 7.57
CA GLN A 268 0.33 -15.99 8.46
C GLN A 268 -1.07 -15.45 8.80
N GLU A 269 -1.96 -15.36 7.81
CA GLU A 269 -3.36 -14.99 8.04
C GLU A 269 -4.06 -16.00 8.96
N GLU A 270 -3.87 -17.30 8.75
CA GLU A 270 -4.44 -18.35 9.59
C GLU A 270 -3.95 -18.27 11.05
N LEU A 271 -2.66 -18.05 11.26
CA LEU A 271 -2.07 -17.82 12.58
C LEU A 271 -2.68 -16.60 13.27
N LEU A 272 -2.81 -15.48 12.54
CA LEU A 272 -3.41 -14.25 13.04
C LEU A 272 -4.88 -14.46 13.43
N PHE A 273 -5.68 -15.07 12.55
CA PHE A 273 -7.10 -15.29 12.81
C PHE A 273 -7.31 -16.19 14.02
N LYS A 274 -6.50 -17.25 14.14
CA LYS A 274 -6.52 -18.13 15.32
C LYS A 274 -6.21 -17.35 16.60
N TYR A 275 -5.08 -16.61 16.63
CA TYR A 275 -4.71 -15.81 17.79
C TYR A 275 -5.82 -14.81 18.17
N CYS A 276 -6.35 -14.09 17.18
CA CYS A 276 -7.36 -13.07 17.40
C CYS A 276 -8.66 -13.66 17.96
N LYS A 277 -9.11 -14.79 17.40
CA LYS A 277 -10.28 -15.53 17.89
C LYS A 277 -10.07 -16.01 19.33
N ASP A 278 -8.93 -16.62 19.61
CA ASP A 278 -8.64 -17.23 20.92
C ASP A 278 -8.47 -16.17 22.03
N ASN A 279 -8.08 -14.95 21.68
CA ASN A 279 -7.80 -13.87 22.64
C ASN A 279 -8.85 -12.74 22.62
N GLY A 280 -9.85 -12.78 21.74
CA GLY A 280 -10.83 -11.69 21.60
C GLY A 280 -10.22 -10.38 21.10
N VAL A 281 -9.20 -10.47 20.25
CA VAL A 281 -8.51 -9.34 19.59
C VAL A 281 -9.12 -9.16 18.20
N GLY A 282 -9.28 -7.92 17.72
CA GLY A 282 -9.68 -7.68 16.33
C GLY A 282 -8.49 -7.71 15.38
N TRP A 283 -8.70 -8.07 14.12
CA TRP A 283 -7.63 -8.09 13.12
C TRP A 283 -7.88 -7.19 11.92
N ASN A 284 -6.80 -6.80 11.25
CA ASN A 284 -6.82 -6.17 9.95
C ASN A 284 -5.73 -6.77 9.06
N ILE A 285 -5.99 -6.81 7.75
CA ILE A 285 -4.96 -7.17 6.75
C ILE A 285 -4.85 -6.05 5.73
N ILE A 286 -3.63 -5.59 5.44
CA ILE A 286 -3.37 -4.59 4.39
C ILE A 286 -2.57 -5.24 3.26
N MET A 287 -3.07 -5.09 2.03
CA MET A 287 -2.54 -5.73 0.83
C MET A 287 -2.07 -4.65 -0.16
N PRO A 288 -0.85 -4.12 0.00
CA PRO A 288 -0.30 -3.16 -0.96
C PRO A 288 0.06 -3.82 -2.29
N ALA A 289 0.12 -2.99 -3.33
CA ALA A 289 0.79 -3.26 -4.61
C ALA A 289 2.31 -3.07 -4.47
N TRP A 290 2.99 -2.60 -5.53
CA TRP A 290 4.40 -2.23 -5.44
C TRP A 290 4.57 -1.01 -4.53
N ILE A 291 5.39 -1.17 -3.48
CA ILE A 291 5.53 -0.14 -2.45
C ILE A 291 6.53 0.94 -2.86
N ILE A 292 6.16 2.20 -2.68
CA ILE A 292 6.98 3.39 -2.90
C ILE A 292 7.38 3.96 -1.54
N GLY A 293 8.67 4.12 -1.27
CA GLY A 293 9.17 4.68 -0.03
C GLY A 293 10.69 4.55 0.12
N ALA A 294 11.30 5.52 0.82
CA ALA A 294 12.73 5.54 1.06
C ALA A 294 13.11 4.76 2.32
N THR A 295 14.00 3.77 2.18
CA THR A 295 14.78 3.17 3.28
C THR A 295 16.11 2.65 2.75
N ASN A 296 17.15 2.60 3.60
CA ASN A 296 18.50 2.18 3.22
C ASN A 296 18.75 0.66 3.39
N ASN A 297 17.72 -0.10 3.73
CA ASN A 297 17.81 -1.50 4.15
C ASN A 297 16.60 -2.33 3.66
N ALA A 298 15.78 -1.79 2.76
CA ALA A 298 14.69 -2.53 2.17
C ALA A 298 15.27 -3.73 1.41
N GLN A 299 14.75 -4.93 1.71
CA GLN A 299 15.06 -6.12 0.92
C GLN A 299 14.45 -6.05 -0.49
N MET A 300 13.51 -5.11 -0.69
CA MET A 300 12.73 -4.95 -1.91
C MET A 300 12.38 -3.48 -2.11
N ASN A 301 12.94 -2.86 -3.16
CA ASN A 301 12.49 -1.56 -3.64
C ASN A 301 12.49 -1.56 -5.16
N ALA A 302 11.31 -1.62 -5.76
CA ALA A 302 11.15 -1.78 -7.20
C ALA A 302 11.58 -0.54 -8.00
N LEU A 303 11.46 0.65 -7.41
CA LEU A 303 11.73 1.90 -8.13
C LEU A 303 13.14 2.47 -7.86
N HIS A 304 13.82 2.07 -6.79
CA HIS A 304 15.22 2.43 -6.54
C HIS A 304 16.17 2.17 -7.73
N PRO A 305 16.18 1.00 -8.39
CA PRO A 305 17.14 0.76 -9.47
C PRO A 305 16.95 1.69 -10.68
N PHE A 306 15.76 2.27 -10.88
CA PHE A 306 15.51 3.18 -11.99
C PHE A 306 16.14 4.56 -11.79
N SER A 307 16.30 5.06 -10.55
CA SER A 307 17.04 6.30 -10.30
C SER A 307 18.54 6.10 -10.47
N VAL A 308 19.06 4.93 -10.07
CA VAL A 308 20.46 4.53 -10.32
C VAL A 308 20.72 4.47 -11.82
N TYR A 309 19.83 3.79 -12.57
CA TYR A 309 19.86 3.75 -14.03
C TYR A 309 19.87 5.15 -14.63
N ALA A 310 18.94 6.00 -14.22
CA ALA A 310 18.84 7.35 -14.75
C ALA A 310 20.08 8.22 -14.47
N ALA A 311 20.61 8.16 -13.25
CA ALA A 311 21.82 8.89 -12.87
C ALA A 311 23.05 8.43 -13.67
N VAL A 312 23.24 7.12 -13.84
CA VAL A 312 24.36 6.58 -14.62
C VAL A 312 24.24 6.94 -16.10
N GLN A 313 23.05 6.81 -16.69
CA GLN A 313 22.84 7.18 -18.10
C GLN A 313 23.05 8.68 -18.32
N ALA A 314 22.60 9.54 -17.40
CA ALA A 314 22.90 10.97 -17.44
C ALA A 314 24.41 11.24 -17.39
N HIS A 315 25.15 10.60 -16.47
CA HIS A 315 26.61 10.73 -16.35
C HIS A 315 27.34 10.30 -17.62
N LYS A 316 26.88 9.23 -18.27
CA LYS A 316 27.44 8.72 -19.54
C LYS A 316 27.00 9.52 -20.76
N GLY A 317 26.03 10.43 -20.63
CA GLY A 317 25.42 11.13 -21.77
C GLY A 317 24.69 10.16 -22.72
N GLU A 318 24.00 9.17 -22.17
CA GLU A 318 23.25 8.13 -22.89
C GLU A 318 21.74 8.24 -22.62
N PRO A 319 20.85 7.77 -23.52
CA PRO A 319 19.41 7.80 -23.28
C PRO A 319 18.96 6.74 -22.26
N LEU A 320 17.71 6.87 -21.78
CA LEU A 320 17.03 5.82 -21.02
C LEU A 320 16.30 4.87 -21.96
N THR A 321 16.75 3.63 -22.05
CA THR A 321 16.05 2.57 -22.79
C THR A 321 15.03 1.89 -21.88
N PHE A 322 13.77 1.86 -22.32
CA PHE A 322 12.75 1.07 -21.64
C PHE A 322 12.83 -0.40 -22.08
N GLY A 323 12.96 -1.32 -21.12
CA GLY A 323 13.17 -2.74 -21.41
C GLY A 323 11.91 -3.56 -21.68
N GLY A 324 10.76 -3.16 -21.12
CA GLY A 324 9.49 -3.85 -21.33
C GLY A 324 8.90 -3.66 -22.73
N ASP A 325 7.79 -4.34 -23.01
CA ASP A 325 7.04 -4.19 -24.26
C ASP A 325 6.05 -3.01 -24.24
N TRP A 326 5.34 -2.81 -25.35
CA TRP A 326 4.32 -1.75 -25.46
C TRP A 326 3.15 -1.90 -24.46
N ASN A 327 2.82 -3.13 -24.05
CA ASN A 327 1.79 -3.36 -23.04
C ASN A 327 2.24 -2.87 -21.67
N ALA A 328 3.50 -3.09 -21.31
CA ALA A 328 4.07 -2.51 -20.10
C ALA A 328 4.20 -0.98 -20.23
N TRP A 329 4.73 -0.48 -21.35
CA TRP A 329 5.00 0.95 -21.56
C TRP A 329 3.77 1.85 -21.39
N GLN A 330 2.65 1.48 -22.04
CA GLN A 330 1.40 2.26 -22.02
C GLN A 330 0.33 1.67 -21.08
N GLY A 331 0.61 0.51 -20.48
CA GLY A 331 -0.31 -0.14 -19.55
C GLY A 331 -0.41 0.62 -18.23
N LEU A 332 -1.61 0.67 -17.69
CA LEU A 332 -1.85 1.24 -16.37
C LEU A 332 -1.52 0.20 -15.29
N SER A 333 -0.75 0.62 -14.29
CA SER A 333 -0.57 -0.10 -13.03
C SER A 333 -0.92 0.79 -11.85
N PHE A 334 -1.07 0.19 -10.67
CA PHE A 334 -1.22 0.90 -9.42
C PHE A 334 -0.08 0.55 -8.48
N HIS A 335 0.39 1.56 -7.77
CA HIS A 335 1.44 1.45 -6.76
C HIS A 335 0.90 1.90 -5.40
N SER A 336 1.70 1.72 -4.35
CA SER A 336 1.32 2.01 -2.97
C SER A 336 2.43 2.78 -2.26
N ALA A 337 2.27 4.08 -2.11
CA ALA A 337 3.05 4.92 -1.24
C ALA A 337 2.99 4.34 0.18
N ALA A 338 4.15 4.05 0.74
CA ALA A 338 4.29 3.39 2.03
C ALA A 338 3.66 4.24 3.14
N ARG A 339 3.76 5.57 3.04
CA ARG A 339 3.19 6.51 4.01
C ARG A 339 1.66 6.61 3.89
N LEU A 340 1.10 6.58 2.68
CA LEU A 340 -0.36 6.46 2.48
C LEU A 340 -0.89 5.13 3.01
N THR A 341 -0.17 4.04 2.76
CA THR A 341 -0.48 2.71 3.32
C THR A 341 -0.44 2.75 4.84
N GLY A 342 0.47 3.54 5.44
CA GLY A 342 0.51 3.80 6.87
C GLY A 342 -0.74 4.51 7.40
N PHE A 343 -1.22 5.55 6.71
CA PHE A 343 -2.48 6.22 7.05
C PHE A 343 -3.71 5.30 6.89
N LEU A 344 -3.74 4.47 5.84
CA LEU A 344 -4.78 3.45 5.67
C LEU A 344 -4.74 2.42 6.78
N SER A 345 -3.54 2.00 7.19
CA SER A 345 -3.34 1.05 8.29
C SER A 345 -3.85 1.64 9.61
N GLU A 346 -3.54 2.91 9.89
CA GLU A 346 -4.06 3.65 11.05
C GLU A 346 -5.60 3.69 11.04
N TRP A 347 -6.19 4.07 9.90
CA TRP A 347 -7.64 4.10 9.73
C TRP A 347 -8.30 2.75 9.94
N ALA A 348 -7.75 1.69 9.34
CA ALA A 348 -8.32 0.35 9.46
C ALA A 348 -8.34 -0.16 10.91
N VAL A 349 -7.34 0.16 11.73
CA VAL A 349 -7.30 -0.29 13.13
C VAL A 349 -8.16 0.58 14.05
N LEU A 350 -8.28 1.87 13.79
CA LEU A 350 -9.04 2.78 14.66
C LEU A 350 -10.54 2.80 14.37
N GLU A 351 -10.95 2.47 13.14
CA GLU A 351 -12.36 2.35 12.79
C GLU A 351 -12.98 1.04 13.26
N ASP A 352 -14.05 1.13 14.05
CA ASP A 352 -14.72 -0.08 14.57
C ASP A 352 -15.37 -0.90 13.45
N LYS A 353 -15.99 -0.24 12.46
CA LYS A 353 -16.57 -0.88 11.26
C LYS A 353 -15.53 -1.62 10.39
N CYS A 354 -14.24 -1.32 10.57
CA CYS A 354 -13.15 -1.99 9.89
C CYS A 354 -12.67 -3.24 10.65
N LYS A 355 -13.32 -3.61 11.76
CA LYS A 355 -13.04 -4.85 12.51
C LYS A 355 -13.05 -6.07 11.60
N ASP A 356 -11.98 -6.86 11.69
CA ASP A 356 -11.88 -8.17 11.06
C ASP A 356 -12.04 -8.07 9.52
N GLN A 357 -11.43 -7.01 8.96
CA GLN A 357 -11.44 -6.72 7.53
C GLN A 357 -10.03 -6.70 6.94
N ARG A 358 -9.93 -7.18 5.70
CA ARG A 358 -8.78 -6.96 4.81
C ARG A 358 -9.06 -5.85 3.80
N PHE A 359 -8.01 -5.11 3.41
CA PHE A 359 -8.08 -4.00 2.46
C PHE A 359 -6.90 -4.03 1.48
N ASN A 360 -7.20 -3.79 0.21
CA ASN A 360 -6.19 -3.38 -0.76
C ASN A 360 -5.69 -1.97 -0.45
N ALA A 361 -4.41 -1.71 -0.76
CA ALA A 361 -3.82 -0.39 -0.61
C ALA A 361 -3.18 0.06 -1.93
N ILE A 362 -3.61 1.21 -2.46
CA ILE A 362 -3.02 1.87 -3.63
C ILE A 362 -3.05 3.39 -3.43
N ASP A 363 -2.29 4.10 -4.26
CA ASP A 363 -2.22 5.57 -4.27
C ASP A 363 -3.52 6.27 -4.68
N ASP A 364 -4.36 5.52 -5.38
CA ASP A 364 -5.54 6.01 -6.09
C ASP A 364 -5.20 7.01 -7.21
N SER A 365 -3.99 6.86 -7.76
CA SER A 365 -3.47 7.52 -8.94
C SER A 365 -2.94 6.45 -9.90
N PRO A 366 -3.33 6.46 -11.19
CA PRO A 366 -2.78 5.52 -12.17
C PRO A 366 -1.30 5.83 -12.44
N PHE A 367 -0.51 4.77 -12.57
CA PHE A 367 0.89 4.83 -12.99
C PHE A 367 1.02 4.29 -14.41
N SER A 368 1.87 4.94 -15.21
CA SER A 368 2.31 4.42 -16.50
C SER A 368 3.83 4.59 -16.64
N TRP A 369 4.46 3.58 -17.23
CA TRP A 369 5.93 3.56 -17.40
C TRP A 369 6.40 4.68 -18.32
N ASP A 370 5.58 5.08 -19.30
CA ASP A 370 5.89 6.19 -20.20
C ASP A 370 6.10 7.50 -19.45
N ARG A 371 5.15 7.90 -18.62
CA ARG A 371 5.22 9.14 -17.82
C ARG A 371 6.38 9.09 -16.84
N PHE A 372 6.55 7.95 -16.16
CA PHE A 372 7.64 7.75 -15.21
C PHE A 372 9.02 7.89 -15.86
N PHE A 373 9.26 7.25 -17.01
CA PHE A 373 10.56 7.36 -17.70
C PHE A 373 10.86 8.79 -18.16
N HIS A 374 9.84 9.53 -18.64
CA HIS A 374 10.04 10.94 -18.99
C HIS A 374 10.34 11.79 -17.75
N GLU A 375 9.70 11.53 -16.62
CA GLU A 375 10.05 12.19 -15.36
C GLU A 375 11.47 11.84 -14.90
N LEU A 376 11.95 10.60 -15.06
CA LEU A 376 13.36 10.24 -14.79
C LEU A 376 14.34 11.07 -15.63
N THR A 377 14.07 11.26 -16.93
CA THR A 377 14.94 12.10 -17.77
C THR A 377 15.01 13.52 -17.26
N ARG A 378 13.89 14.07 -16.78
CA ARG A 378 13.80 15.41 -16.21
C ARG A 378 14.50 15.50 -14.86
N TRP A 379 14.27 14.52 -13.98
CA TRP A 379 14.78 14.50 -12.62
C TRP A 379 16.29 14.31 -12.56
N PHE A 380 16.87 13.53 -13.46
CA PHE A 380 18.32 13.25 -13.48
C PHE A 380 19.07 13.93 -14.63
N SER A 381 18.39 14.76 -15.44
CA SER A 381 18.96 15.45 -16.61
C SER A 381 19.56 14.51 -17.66
N VAL A 382 18.78 13.50 -18.07
CA VAL A 382 19.16 12.62 -19.20
C VAL A 382 18.83 13.31 -20.51
N GLU A 383 19.79 14.07 -21.06
CA GLU A 383 19.57 14.96 -22.22
C GLU A 383 19.15 14.23 -23.49
N LYS A 384 19.57 12.97 -23.68
CA LYS A 384 19.20 12.16 -24.85
C LYS A 384 17.77 11.60 -24.79
N GLY A 385 17.05 11.84 -23.70
CA GLY A 385 15.65 11.43 -23.57
C GLY A 385 15.45 9.93 -23.39
N VAL A 386 14.30 9.44 -23.84
CA VAL A 386 13.87 8.04 -23.70
C VAL A 386 13.90 7.32 -25.05
N ILE A 387 14.42 6.10 -25.07
CA ILE A 387 14.20 5.12 -26.15
C ILE A 387 12.99 4.25 -25.74
N PRO A 388 11.86 4.33 -26.47
CA PRO A 388 10.66 3.54 -26.20
C PRO A 388 10.89 2.05 -26.54
N PRO A 389 9.94 1.16 -26.21
CA PRO A 389 10.03 -0.25 -26.60
C PRO A 389 10.33 -0.43 -28.09
N PRO A 390 11.19 -1.39 -28.48
CA PRO A 390 11.43 -1.66 -29.89
C PRO A 390 10.15 -2.13 -30.62
N GLU A 391 9.99 -1.68 -31.86
CA GLU A 391 8.91 -2.13 -32.76
C GLU A 391 9.16 -3.54 -33.34
N ASP A 392 10.42 -3.95 -33.40
CA ASP A 392 10.83 -5.26 -33.90
C ASP A 392 10.72 -6.33 -32.80
N ASP A 393 9.75 -7.23 -32.96
CA ASP A 393 9.47 -8.31 -32.01
C ASP A 393 10.65 -9.25 -31.77
N SER A 394 11.60 -9.37 -32.72
CA SER A 394 12.78 -10.24 -32.60
C SER A 394 13.78 -9.74 -31.56
N LYS A 395 13.67 -8.49 -31.12
CA LYS A 395 14.53 -7.89 -30.09
C LYS A 395 14.14 -8.27 -28.66
N TYR A 396 12.97 -8.88 -28.47
CA TYR A 396 12.51 -9.29 -27.14
C TYR A 396 12.93 -10.72 -26.83
N GLN A 397 13.46 -10.90 -25.64
CA GLN A 397 13.49 -12.21 -24.98
C GLN A 397 12.12 -12.43 -24.34
N GLU A 398 11.52 -13.60 -24.58
CA GLU A 398 10.21 -13.95 -24.05
C GLU A 398 10.34 -15.09 -23.04
N MET A 399 9.76 -14.89 -21.84
CA MET A 399 9.52 -15.93 -20.87
C MET A 399 8.03 -16.27 -20.87
N THR A 400 7.72 -17.55 -21.05
CA THR A 400 6.34 -18.05 -21.02
C THR A 400 6.00 -18.55 -19.61
N GLY A 401 4.94 -18.00 -19.03
CA GLY A 401 4.41 -18.40 -17.74
C GLY A 401 3.38 -19.54 -17.82
N ARG A 402 2.71 -19.80 -16.70
CA ARG A 402 1.67 -20.85 -16.59
C ARG A 402 0.42 -20.49 -17.39
N ALA A 403 -0.37 -21.50 -17.77
CA ALA A 403 -1.61 -21.35 -18.54
C ALA A 403 -2.78 -22.13 -17.93
N GLY A 404 -3.99 -21.82 -18.37
CA GLY A 404 -5.17 -22.62 -18.04
C GLY A 404 -5.37 -22.81 -16.53
N LYS A 405 -5.60 -24.07 -16.14
CA LYS A 405 -5.86 -24.49 -14.75
C LYS A 405 -4.70 -24.27 -13.79
N GLU A 406 -3.49 -24.02 -14.29
CA GLU A 406 -2.30 -23.77 -13.47
C GLU A 406 -2.13 -22.30 -13.07
N THR A 407 -3.12 -21.46 -13.42
CA THR A 407 -3.16 -20.03 -13.08
C THR A 407 -4.32 -19.73 -12.14
N PRO A 408 -4.24 -18.68 -11.30
CA PRO A 408 -5.35 -18.29 -10.42
C PRO A 408 -6.68 -18.06 -11.15
N LEU A 409 -6.64 -17.61 -12.41
CA LEU A 409 -7.83 -17.44 -13.24
C LEU A 409 -8.45 -18.78 -13.68
N GLY A 410 -7.66 -19.85 -13.77
CA GLY A 410 -8.09 -21.21 -14.12
C GLY A 410 -8.31 -21.48 -15.61
N TYR A 411 -8.14 -20.46 -16.47
CA TYR A 411 -8.29 -20.54 -17.92
C TYR A 411 -7.43 -19.50 -18.64
N GLY A 412 -7.40 -19.59 -19.98
CA GLY A 412 -6.72 -18.63 -20.85
C GLY A 412 -5.31 -19.05 -21.26
N PRO A 413 -4.70 -18.32 -22.21
CA PRO A 413 -3.37 -18.61 -22.72
C PRO A 413 -2.30 -18.35 -21.64
N PRO A 414 -1.07 -18.85 -21.81
CA PRO A 414 0.01 -18.49 -20.89
C PRO A 414 0.23 -16.98 -20.81
N THR A 415 0.75 -16.50 -19.68
CA THR A 415 1.32 -15.15 -19.62
C THR A 415 2.64 -15.13 -20.37
N LYS A 416 2.95 -14.01 -21.00
CA LYS A 416 4.22 -13.78 -21.70
C LYS A 416 4.85 -12.54 -21.08
N ILE A 417 6.04 -12.70 -20.53
CA ILE A 417 6.86 -11.58 -20.06
C ILE A 417 7.92 -11.36 -21.12
N ARG A 418 7.93 -10.17 -21.71
CA ARG A 418 8.83 -9.81 -22.80
C ARG A 418 9.75 -8.70 -22.34
N ALA A 419 11.04 -8.85 -22.60
CA ALA A 419 12.06 -7.87 -22.26
C ALA A 419 13.09 -7.76 -23.39
N SER A 420 13.35 -6.54 -23.85
CA SER A 420 14.44 -6.22 -24.78
C SER A 420 15.73 -5.83 -24.05
N PHE A 421 15.61 -5.47 -22.78
CA PHE A 421 16.66 -5.00 -21.89
C PHE A 421 16.26 -5.33 -20.46
N THR A 422 17.22 -5.63 -19.56
CA THR A 422 16.97 -5.76 -18.11
C THR A 422 17.94 -4.90 -17.32
N LEU A 423 17.47 -4.31 -16.23
CA LEU A 423 18.29 -3.55 -15.29
C LEU A 423 19.37 -4.45 -14.68
N SER A 424 19.07 -5.73 -14.41
CA SER A 424 20.06 -6.67 -13.89
C SER A 424 21.18 -6.99 -14.89
N SER A 425 20.88 -7.10 -16.19
CA SER A 425 21.92 -7.31 -17.21
C SER A 425 22.76 -6.06 -17.44
N TRP A 426 22.11 -4.89 -17.51
CA TRP A 426 22.77 -3.59 -17.59
C TRP A 426 23.71 -3.34 -16.41
N ALA A 427 23.28 -3.64 -15.18
CA ALA A 427 24.09 -3.41 -13.99
C ALA A 427 25.36 -4.27 -13.94
N LYS A 428 25.39 -5.41 -14.63
CA LYS A 428 26.57 -6.29 -14.72
C LYS A 428 27.66 -5.74 -15.62
N GLU A 429 27.36 -4.78 -16.49
CA GLU A 429 28.38 -4.18 -17.36
C GLU A 429 29.34 -3.30 -16.55
N GLU A 430 30.65 -3.55 -16.68
CA GLU A 430 31.70 -2.84 -15.93
C GLU A 430 31.66 -1.32 -16.14
N VAL A 431 31.24 -0.86 -17.33
CA VAL A 431 31.12 0.56 -17.64
C VAL A 431 30.10 1.27 -16.74
N ASN A 432 29.00 0.61 -16.39
CA ASN A 432 27.95 1.19 -15.56
C ASN A 432 28.36 1.22 -14.08
N GLN A 433 29.04 0.16 -13.63
CA GLN A 433 29.64 0.10 -12.29
C GLN A 433 30.70 1.20 -12.11
N LYS A 434 31.57 1.38 -13.10
CA LYS A 434 32.60 2.43 -13.08
C LYS A 434 31.98 3.83 -13.04
N ALA A 435 30.96 4.08 -13.86
CA ALA A 435 30.25 5.36 -13.86
C ALA A 435 29.63 5.68 -12.50
N TRP A 436 29.06 4.69 -11.80
CA TRP A 436 28.56 4.89 -10.44
C TRP A 436 29.68 5.23 -9.44
N LYS A 437 30.81 4.53 -9.50
CA LYS A 437 31.97 4.85 -8.64
C LYS A 437 32.50 6.27 -8.87
N GLU A 438 32.47 6.74 -10.10
CA GLU A 438 32.81 8.14 -10.44
C GLU A 438 31.80 9.11 -9.81
N LEU A 439 30.50 8.86 -9.92
CA LEU A 439 29.46 9.66 -9.26
C LEU A 439 29.64 9.70 -7.74
N MET A 440 29.93 8.55 -7.11
CA MET A 440 30.21 8.47 -5.67
C MET A 440 31.41 9.34 -5.29
N SER A 441 32.52 9.25 -6.03
CA SER A 441 33.72 10.05 -5.81
C SER A 441 33.46 11.55 -5.96
N GLN A 442 32.71 11.94 -7.00
CA GLN A 442 32.37 13.34 -7.28
C GLN A 442 31.35 13.93 -6.29
N SER A 443 30.59 13.08 -5.58
CA SER A 443 29.57 13.52 -4.63
C SER A 443 30.12 14.22 -3.38
N GLY A 444 31.44 14.13 -3.12
CA GLY A 444 32.05 14.65 -1.91
C GLY A 444 31.57 13.95 -0.64
N GLY A 445 31.24 12.65 -0.73
CA GLY A 445 30.77 11.83 0.39
C GLY A 445 29.25 11.88 0.65
N LYS A 446 28.47 12.55 -0.22
CA LYS A 446 27.01 12.58 -0.12
C LYS A 446 26.37 11.28 -0.61
N LEU A 447 26.94 10.66 -1.64
CA LEU A 447 26.48 9.38 -2.18
C LEU A 447 27.32 8.26 -1.53
N THR A 448 26.70 7.54 -0.60
CA THR A 448 27.39 6.56 0.26
C THR A 448 27.01 5.11 -0.04
N HIS A 449 25.86 4.89 -0.66
CA HIS A 449 25.40 3.55 -1.03
C HIS A 449 25.90 3.14 -2.41
N ASP A 450 26.37 1.91 -2.53
CA ASP A 450 26.70 1.30 -3.81
C ASP A 450 25.76 0.10 -4.10
N PRO A 451 24.76 0.26 -4.99
CA PRO A 451 23.84 -0.81 -5.34
C PRO A 451 24.51 -1.91 -6.19
N PHE A 452 25.71 -1.68 -6.73
CA PHE A 452 26.44 -2.64 -7.54
C PHE A 452 27.21 -3.68 -6.71
N GLU A 453 27.31 -3.50 -5.39
CA GLU A 453 27.89 -4.51 -4.48
C GLU A 453 27.07 -5.81 -4.44
N ASP A 454 25.76 -5.73 -4.65
CA ASP A 454 24.86 -6.86 -4.79
C ASP A 454 23.81 -6.57 -5.88
N ILE A 455 24.19 -6.81 -7.14
CA ILE A 455 23.36 -6.49 -8.31
C ILE A 455 22.01 -7.22 -8.26
N GLU A 456 22.01 -8.51 -7.91
CA GLU A 456 20.78 -9.31 -7.89
C GLU A 456 19.83 -8.79 -6.80
N ALA A 457 20.34 -8.41 -5.62
CA ALA A 457 19.50 -7.85 -4.56
C ALA A 457 18.89 -6.49 -4.93
N ASN A 458 19.58 -5.65 -5.70
CA ASN A 458 19.16 -4.27 -5.95
C ASN A 458 18.41 -4.06 -7.27
N PHE A 459 18.66 -4.85 -8.31
CA PHE A 459 18.11 -4.61 -9.66
C PHE A 459 17.01 -5.59 -10.06
N SER A 460 16.97 -6.82 -9.53
CA SER A 460 15.98 -7.82 -9.95
C SER A 460 14.53 -7.43 -9.62
N CYS A 461 14.31 -6.67 -8.54
CA CYS A 461 12.99 -6.10 -8.25
C CYS A 461 12.53 -5.10 -9.30
N GLY A 462 13.46 -4.33 -9.90
CA GLY A 462 13.15 -3.39 -10.97
C GLY A 462 12.70 -4.10 -12.25
N ASP A 463 13.33 -5.22 -12.58
CA ASP A 463 12.92 -6.07 -13.72
C ASP A 463 11.53 -6.70 -13.48
N ALA A 464 11.26 -7.14 -12.26
CA ALA A 464 9.95 -7.69 -11.89
C ALA A 464 8.83 -6.62 -11.92
N ALA A 465 9.16 -5.35 -11.73
CA ALA A 465 8.22 -4.24 -11.63
C ALA A 465 7.41 -4.01 -12.92
N TRP A 466 7.91 -4.46 -14.08
CA TRP A 466 7.13 -4.38 -15.34
C TRP A 466 5.84 -5.19 -15.29
N THR A 467 5.71 -6.13 -14.34
CA THR A 467 4.46 -6.86 -14.14
C THR A 467 3.40 -5.93 -13.56
N THR A 468 2.33 -5.74 -14.33
CA THR A 468 1.20 -4.89 -13.93
C THR A 468 0.44 -5.48 -12.75
N VAL A 469 0.21 -4.65 -11.74
CA VAL A 469 -0.69 -4.94 -10.61
C VAL A 469 -1.84 -3.94 -10.66
N MET A 470 -3.07 -4.45 -10.66
CA MET A 470 -4.28 -3.65 -10.54
C MET A 470 -5.14 -4.14 -9.39
N LEU A 471 -5.30 -3.30 -8.37
CA LEU A 471 -6.09 -3.59 -7.19
C LEU A 471 -7.35 -2.71 -7.16
N CYS A 472 -8.44 -3.26 -6.67
CA CYS A 472 -9.67 -2.53 -6.40
C CYS A 472 -9.67 -2.06 -4.93
N VAL A 473 -9.96 -0.77 -4.69
CA VAL A 473 -10.08 -0.20 -3.33
C VAL A 473 -11.49 0.24 -2.97
N ASN A 474 -12.49 -0.18 -3.75
CA ASN A 474 -13.89 0.20 -3.49
C ASN A 474 -14.37 -0.23 -2.11
N LYS A 475 -13.88 -1.35 -1.57
CA LYS A 475 -14.22 -1.79 -0.21
C LYS A 475 -13.83 -0.74 0.83
N ALA A 476 -12.59 -0.24 0.78
CA ALA A 476 -12.11 0.79 1.69
C ALA A 476 -12.94 2.08 1.53
N ARG A 477 -13.21 2.50 0.28
CA ARG A 477 -14.01 3.70 -0.01
C ARG A 477 -15.44 3.63 0.51
N ILE A 478 -16.12 2.51 0.28
CA ILE A 478 -17.49 2.27 0.78
C ILE A 478 -17.51 2.37 2.31
N LEU A 479 -16.43 1.95 2.97
CA LEU A 479 -16.30 2.04 4.42
C LEU A 479 -15.80 3.41 4.91
N GLY A 480 -15.49 4.36 4.03
CA GLY A 480 -15.17 5.76 4.38
C GLY A 480 -13.72 6.19 4.13
N TRP A 481 -12.86 5.32 3.59
CA TRP A 481 -11.51 5.72 3.20
C TRP A 481 -11.56 6.66 1.98
N THR A 482 -10.91 7.82 2.10
CA THR A 482 -10.88 8.86 1.05
C THR A 482 -9.47 9.34 0.71
N GLY A 483 -8.45 8.79 1.39
CA GLY A 483 -7.06 9.23 1.23
C GLY A 483 -6.47 8.83 -0.12
N PHE A 484 -5.75 9.76 -0.75
CA PHE A 484 -5.04 9.52 -2.00
C PHE A 484 -3.74 10.34 -2.10
N VAL A 485 -2.88 9.98 -3.04
CA VAL A 485 -1.67 10.71 -3.42
C VAL A 485 -1.43 10.56 -4.91
N ASP A 486 -0.90 11.59 -5.57
CA ASP A 486 -0.39 11.43 -6.93
C ASP A 486 0.88 10.56 -6.90
N THR A 487 0.89 9.49 -7.69
CA THR A 487 2.01 8.53 -7.67
C THR A 487 3.33 9.17 -8.07
N MET A 488 3.36 10.14 -8.99
CA MET A 488 4.61 10.84 -9.36
C MET A 488 5.12 11.72 -8.22
N GLU A 489 4.23 12.35 -7.45
CA GLU A 489 4.62 13.07 -6.23
C GLU A 489 5.21 12.13 -5.18
N ALA A 490 4.59 10.96 -4.96
CA ALA A 490 5.10 9.97 -4.01
C ALA A 490 6.48 9.41 -4.42
N VAL A 491 6.70 9.16 -5.72
CA VAL A 491 8.02 8.73 -6.22
C VAL A 491 9.07 9.83 -6.08
N PHE A 492 8.69 11.09 -6.34
CA PHE A 492 9.58 12.23 -6.15
C PHE A 492 9.94 12.44 -4.67
N GLU A 493 8.99 12.33 -3.75
CA GLU A 493 9.23 12.34 -2.29
C GLU A 493 10.22 11.23 -1.93
N MET A 494 10.00 10.01 -2.42
CA MET A 494 10.90 8.87 -2.19
C MET A 494 12.33 9.16 -2.67
N TYR A 495 12.54 9.66 -3.90
CA TYR A 495 13.90 9.93 -4.40
C TYR A 495 14.57 11.09 -3.67
N SER A 496 13.81 12.11 -3.28
CA SER A 496 14.32 13.23 -2.48
C SER A 496 14.77 12.77 -1.09
N GLU A 497 14.06 11.81 -0.49
CA GLU A 497 14.47 11.20 0.78
C GLU A 497 15.66 10.25 0.58
N MET A 498 15.69 9.46 -0.50
CA MET A 498 16.83 8.61 -0.83
C MET A 498 18.13 9.41 -1.05
N GLU A 499 18.05 10.62 -1.60
CA GLU A 499 19.18 11.55 -1.66
C GLU A 499 19.72 11.87 -0.26
N GLN A 500 18.82 12.22 0.67
CA GLN A 500 19.18 12.51 2.07
C GLN A 500 19.79 11.28 2.78
N LEU A 501 19.38 10.08 2.38
CA LEU A 501 19.94 8.82 2.86
C LEU A 501 21.26 8.42 2.16
N GLY A 502 21.74 9.23 1.21
CA GLY A 502 22.95 8.96 0.44
C GLY A 502 22.84 7.77 -0.52
N MET A 503 21.62 7.45 -0.96
CA MET A 503 21.33 6.31 -1.85
C MET A 503 21.36 6.68 -3.34
N VAL A 504 20.96 7.91 -3.66
CA VAL A 504 20.88 8.41 -5.04
C VAL A 504 21.46 9.83 -5.11
N PRO A 505 22.00 10.25 -6.26
CA PRO A 505 22.40 11.65 -6.45
C PRO A 505 21.20 12.60 -6.35
N ALA A 506 21.48 13.86 -6.06
CA ALA A 506 20.46 14.91 -6.04
C ALA A 506 19.77 15.05 -7.40
N MET A 507 18.44 15.10 -7.37
CA MET A 507 17.65 15.42 -8.56
C MET A 507 17.96 16.86 -9.01
N LYS A 508 17.89 17.09 -10.32
CA LYS A 508 18.20 18.36 -10.99
C LYS A 508 17.02 19.32 -11.05
N VAL A 509 15.94 18.98 -10.36
CA VAL A 509 14.71 19.75 -10.28
C VAL A 509 14.21 19.77 -8.84
N ASP A 510 13.44 20.78 -8.50
CA ASP A 510 12.94 21.06 -7.15
C ASP A 510 11.53 20.51 -6.89
N LYS A 511 10.79 20.12 -7.93
CA LYS A 511 9.40 19.66 -7.82
C LYS A 511 9.01 18.55 -8.81
N PRO A 512 8.03 17.71 -8.44
CA PRO A 512 7.39 16.76 -9.35
C PRO A 512 6.49 17.47 -10.38
N LYS A 513 6.02 16.72 -11.37
CA LYS A 513 4.89 17.10 -12.22
C LYS A 513 3.74 16.13 -11.96
N PRO A 514 2.79 16.47 -11.07
CA PRO A 514 1.64 15.59 -10.80
C PRO A 514 0.75 15.47 -12.04
N HIS A 515 -0.03 14.40 -12.11
CA HIS A 515 -1.03 14.14 -13.14
C HIS A 515 -2.30 14.98 -12.90
N VAL A 516 -2.20 16.31 -13.07
CA VAL A 516 -3.30 17.28 -12.89
C VAL A 516 -3.77 17.86 -14.21
#